data_AF-A0A2V9Q4A3-F1
#
_entry.id   AF-A0A2V9Q4A3-F1
#
_cell.length_a   1.000
_cell.length_b   1.000
_cell.length_c   1.000
_cell.angle_alpha   90.00
_cell.angle_beta   90.00
_cell.angle_gamma   90.00
#
_symmetry.space_group_name_H-M   'P 1'
#
loop_
_entity.id
_entity.type
_entity.pdbx_description
1 polymer ?
#
loop_
_entity_poly.entity_id
_entity_poly.type
_entity_poly.pdbx_seq_one_letter_code
_entity_poly.pdbx_strand_id
1 'polypeptide(L)'
;MSRAQDVMTNLLACADIRVNGARPWDIQVHDQRFFSRVLASGTLGFGESYMENWWDCDALDEMCCRSIHAGLEKRFAFRLPNVWALLTAVLANQQTPRRSRRVGRVHYDLSNDFFEAMLDPNMQYSCALFAQGDDLASAQLRKLDWICERLRLRPGLRLLDIGCGWGGLARYAARHYGCQVVGITISQEQFAYAQRWCRGLDVEIQLRDYREVTERFDRVVSVGMLEHVGYKNYHTYMRAAARSLGEDGLFLCQAICGNVSRFHTDPWIKRYIFPNSMLPSIARLTRAAEGVFIVEDVKNIGPNYDPTLLAWEENFRRAWPRFADRYGERFRRMWRFYLLSCAGAFRARSLQVFSILFSKESNATGSDVCDQRQTASSSHTAVLEESALP
;
A
#
# COMPACT_ATOMS: atom_id res chain seq x y z
N MET A 1 -20.89 -32.90 -17.10
CA MET A 1 -20.35 -31.63 -16.56
C MET A 1 -21.23 -30.50 -17.06
N SER A 2 -21.43 -29.43 -16.28
CA SER A 2 -22.21 -28.29 -16.75
C SER A 2 -21.38 -27.43 -17.71
N ARG A 3 -22.00 -26.76 -18.68
CA ARG A 3 -21.29 -25.84 -19.60
C ARG A 3 -20.46 -24.79 -18.84
N ALA A 4 -20.94 -24.33 -17.69
CA ALA A 4 -20.23 -23.39 -16.83
C ALA A 4 -18.95 -24.00 -16.24
N GLN A 5 -19.01 -25.26 -15.81
CA GLN A 5 -17.87 -26.01 -15.29
C GLN A 5 -16.79 -26.20 -16.36
N ASP A 6 -17.16 -26.56 -17.58
CA ASP A 6 -16.19 -26.76 -18.68
C ASP A 6 -15.46 -25.47 -19.03
N VAL A 7 -16.20 -24.36 -19.14
CA VAL A 7 -15.60 -23.04 -19.40
C VAL A 7 -14.63 -22.66 -18.29
N MET A 8 -15.05 -22.75 -17.03
CA MET A 8 -14.20 -22.40 -15.89
C MET A 8 -12.97 -23.31 -15.78
N THR A 9 -13.12 -24.61 -16.02
CA THR A 9 -12.01 -25.57 -15.99
C THR A 9 -10.98 -25.22 -17.06
N ASN A 10 -11.42 -24.90 -18.28
CA ASN A 10 -10.52 -24.46 -19.35
C ASN A 10 -9.84 -23.12 -19.05
N LEU A 11 -10.55 -22.18 -18.41
CA LEU A 11 -9.97 -20.90 -17.99
C LEU A 11 -8.87 -21.09 -16.93
N LEU A 12 -9.14 -21.90 -15.91
CA LEU A 12 -8.18 -22.20 -14.83
C LEU A 12 -6.98 -23.00 -15.36
N ALA A 13 -7.20 -23.90 -16.32
CA ALA A 13 -6.12 -24.65 -16.97
C ALA A 13 -5.11 -23.72 -17.70
N CYS A 14 -5.54 -22.57 -18.23
CA CYS A 14 -4.62 -21.56 -18.79
C CYS A 14 -3.62 -21.00 -17.76
N ALA A 15 -3.93 -21.09 -16.46
CA ALA A 15 -3.08 -20.68 -15.35
C ALA A 15 -2.38 -21.88 -14.67
N ASP A 16 -2.44 -23.07 -15.28
CA ASP A 16 -1.96 -24.31 -14.67
C ASP A 16 -2.64 -24.60 -13.30
N ILE A 17 -3.94 -24.30 -13.20
CA ILE A 17 -4.78 -24.60 -12.03
C ILE A 17 -5.79 -25.67 -12.43
N ARG A 18 -5.84 -26.76 -11.68
CA ARG A 18 -6.79 -27.86 -11.87
C ARG A 18 -7.93 -27.75 -10.86
N VAL A 19 -9.14 -28.03 -11.33
CA VAL A 19 -10.30 -28.20 -10.45
C VAL A 19 -10.19 -29.58 -9.80
N ASN A 20 -10.25 -29.61 -8.46
CA ASN A 20 -10.07 -30.81 -7.63
C ASN A 20 -8.75 -31.53 -7.91
N GLY A 21 -7.69 -30.77 -8.17
CA GLY A 21 -6.32 -31.29 -8.31
C GLY A 21 -5.66 -31.54 -6.96
N ALA A 22 -4.44 -32.10 -6.95
CA ALA A 22 -3.72 -32.45 -5.72
C ALA A 22 -2.61 -31.46 -5.35
N ARG A 23 -2.32 -30.45 -6.21
CA ARG A 23 -1.25 -29.49 -5.94
C ARG A 23 -1.75 -28.41 -4.97
N PRO A 24 -0.88 -27.79 -4.16
CA PRO A 24 -1.31 -26.81 -3.16
C PRO A 24 -2.11 -25.62 -3.74
N TRP A 25 -1.82 -25.21 -4.98
CA TRP A 25 -2.51 -24.12 -5.67
C TRP A 25 -3.72 -24.56 -6.51
N ASP A 26 -4.04 -25.86 -6.53
CA ASP A 26 -5.26 -26.36 -7.16
C ASP A 26 -6.48 -26.05 -6.27
N ILE A 27 -7.62 -25.75 -6.89
CA ILE A 27 -8.84 -25.43 -6.14
C ILE A 27 -9.62 -26.71 -5.83
N GLN A 28 -10.19 -26.79 -4.63
CA GLN A 28 -11.13 -27.85 -4.24
C GLN A 28 -12.54 -27.26 -4.27
N VAL A 29 -13.39 -27.71 -5.19
CA VAL A 29 -14.76 -27.22 -5.35
C VAL A 29 -15.75 -28.17 -4.72
N HIS A 30 -16.41 -27.70 -3.65
CA HIS A 30 -17.41 -28.45 -2.89
C HIS A 30 -18.84 -28.17 -3.38
N ASP A 31 -19.07 -27.01 -4.00
CA ASP A 31 -20.38 -26.57 -4.50
C ASP A 31 -20.33 -26.18 -5.98
N GLN A 32 -21.12 -26.88 -6.81
CA GLN A 32 -21.17 -26.67 -8.27
C GLN A 32 -21.72 -25.29 -8.67
N ARG A 33 -22.44 -24.58 -7.79
CA ARG A 33 -22.90 -23.19 -8.04
C ARG A 33 -21.73 -22.21 -8.17
N PHE A 34 -20.54 -22.59 -7.70
CA PHE A 34 -19.29 -21.84 -7.90
C PHE A 34 -19.09 -21.41 -9.35
N PHE A 35 -19.21 -22.36 -10.30
CA PHE A 35 -18.85 -22.10 -11.69
C PHE A 35 -19.74 -21.02 -12.33
N SER A 36 -21.06 -21.12 -12.16
CA SER A 36 -22.00 -20.14 -12.71
C SER A 36 -21.87 -18.78 -12.03
N ARG A 37 -21.63 -18.74 -10.71
CA ARG A 37 -21.43 -17.48 -9.97
C ARG A 37 -20.18 -16.74 -10.39
N VAL A 38 -19.05 -17.44 -10.58
CA VAL A 38 -17.81 -16.81 -11.02
C VAL A 38 -17.94 -16.27 -12.45
N LEU A 39 -18.57 -17.02 -13.35
CA LEU A 39 -18.82 -16.54 -14.71
C LEU A 39 -19.74 -15.30 -14.76
N ALA A 40 -20.72 -15.21 -13.85
CA ALA A 40 -21.65 -14.10 -13.78
C ALA A 40 -21.05 -12.85 -13.11
N SER A 41 -20.33 -13.03 -12.01
CA SER A 41 -19.93 -11.95 -11.10
C SER A 41 -18.42 -11.69 -11.05
N GLY A 42 -17.61 -12.44 -11.80
CA GLY A 42 -16.15 -12.26 -11.87
C GLY A 42 -15.47 -12.40 -10.50
N THR A 43 -14.55 -11.48 -10.20
CA THR A 43 -13.77 -11.47 -8.94
C THR A 43 -14.66 -11.38 -7.70
N LEU A 44 -15.79 -10.67 -7.77
CA LEU A 44 -16.76 -10.60 -6.68
C LEU A 44 -17.36 -11.99 -6.38
N GLY A 45 -17.81 -12.69 -7.41
CA GLY A 45 -18.36 -14.05 -7.26
C GLY A 45 -17.32 -15.05 -6.78
N PHE A 46 -16.08 -14.91 -7.26
CA PHE A 46 -14.95 -15.75 -6.86
C PHE A 46 -14.63 -15.61 -5.36
N GLY A 47 -14.46 -14.38 -4.87
CA GLY A 47 -14.19 -14.15 -3.45
C GLY A 47 -15.38 -14.46 -2.53
N GLU A 48 -16.61 -14.15 -2.94
CA GLU A 48 -17.80 -14.46 -2.11
C GLU A 48 -18.06 -15.96 -2.00
N SER A 49 -17.87 -16.71 -3.09
CA SER A 49 -17.99 -18.18 -3.04
C SER A 49 -16.91 -18.81 -2.17
N TYR A 50 -15.70 -18.24 -2.11
CA TYR A 50 -14.69 -18.65 -1.13
C TYR A 50 -15.19 -18.40 0.30
N MET A 51 -15.70 -17.21 0.59
CA MET A 51 -16.23 -16.85 1.92
C MET A 51 -17.42 -17.72 2.35
N GLU A 52 -18.16 -18.27 1.40
CA GLU A 52 -19.30 -19.17 1.60
C GLU A 52 -18.93 -20.65 1.64
N ASN A 53 -17.62 -20.97 1.64
CA ASN A 53 -17.12 -22.34 1.70
C ASN A 53 -17.53 -23.21 0.49
N TRP A 54 -17.75 -22.60 -0.68
CA TRP A 54 -18.05 -23.33 -1.91
C TRP A 54 -16.80 -23.96 -2.54
N TRP A 55 -15.63 -23.40 -2.21
CA TRP A 55 -14.34 -23.92 -2.64
C TRP A 55 -13.22 -23.50 -1.69
N ASP A 56 -12.12 -24.25 -1.72
CA ASP A 56 -10.89 -24.05 -0.95
C ASP A 56 -9.64 -24.13 -1.83
N CYS A 57 -8.51 -23.64 -1.29
CA CYS A 57 -7.19 -23.76 -1.88
C CYS A 57 -6.15 -23.60 -0.75
N ASP A 58 -5.14 -24.46 -0.72
CA ASP A 58 -4.13 -24.47 0.34
C ASP A 58 -3.16 -23.29 0.17
N ALA A 59 -2.61 -23.13 -1.04
CA ALA A 59 -1.72 -22.04 -1.46
C ALA A 59 -2.49 -20.99 -2.28
N LEU A 60 -3.45 -20.31 -1.63
CA LEU A 60 -4.35 -19.35 -2.28
C LEU A 60 -3.60 -18.18 -2.94
N ASP A 61 -2.51 -17.73 -2.32
CA ASP A 61 -1.60 -16.71 -2.83
C ASP A 61 -0.90 -17.14 -4.12
N GLU A 62 -0.44 -18.39 -4.21
CA GLU A 62 0.13 -18.94 -5.44
C GLU A 62 -0.93 -19.09 -6.54
N MET A 63 -2.11 -19.59 -6.20
CA MET A 63 -3.24 -19.70 -7.13
C MET A 63 -3.62 -18.32 -7.71
N CYS A 64 -3.69 -17.29 -6.87
CA CYS A 64 -3.94 -15.92 -7.31
C CYS A 64 -2.80 -15.38 -8.18
N CYS A 65 -1.54 -15.63 -7.82
CA CYS A 65 -0.37 -15.22 -8.61
C CYS A 65 -0.43 -15.80 -10.04
N ARG A 66 -0.66 -17.12 -10.15
CA ARG A 66 -0.78 -17.84 -11.43
C ARG A 66 -1.95 -17.32 -12.27
N SER A 67 -3.11 -17.12 -11.63
CA SER A 67 -4.31 -16.58 -12.29
C SER A 67 -4.07 -15.20 -12.90
N ILE A 68 -3.35 -14.33 -12.18
CA ILE A 68 -3.03 -12.97 -12.64
C ILE A 68 -1.98 -13.00 -13.76
N HIS A 69 -0.95 -13.84 -13.67
CA HIS A 69 0.03 -14.01 -14.75
C HIS A 69 -0.60 -14.48 -16.06
N ALA A 70 -1.56 -15.41 -15.98
CA ALA A 70 -2.31 -15.88 -17.14
C ALA A 70 -3.42 -14.90 -17.60
N GLY A 71 -3.59 -13.76 -16.91
CA GLY A 71 -4.51 -12.69 -17.30
C GLY A 71 -5.98 -13.08 -17.20
N LEU A 72 -6.34 -13.99 -16.29
CA LEU A 72 -7.70 -14.48 -16.14
C LEU A 72 -8.67 -13.34 -15.81
N GLU A 73 -8.24 -12.36 -15.02
CA GLU A 73 -9.03 -11.20 -14.62
C GLU A 73 -9.46 -10.36 -15.83
N LYS A 74 -8.62 -10.28 -16.87
CA LYS A 74 -8.93 -9.53 -18.11
C LYS A 74 -10.09 -10.16 -18.86
N ARG A 75 -10.27 -11.48 -18.76
CA ARG A 75 -11.38 -12.22 -19.38
C ARG A 75 -12.73 -11.90 -18.73
N PHE A 76 -12.73 -11.25 -17.56
CA PHE A 76 -13.93 -10.81 -16.84
C PHE A 76 -14.14 -9.29 -16.85
N ALA A 77 -13.32 -8.51 -17.58
CA ALA A 77 -13.33 -7.05 -17.55
C ALA A 77 -14.69 -6.42 -17.91
N PHE A 78 -15.44 -7.02 -18.85
CA PHE A 78 -16.73 -6.49 -19.35
C PHE A 78 -17.98 -7.02 -18.64
N ARG A 79 -17.85 -7.56 -17.42
CA ARG A 79 -18.98 -8.08 -16.64
C ARG A 79 -19.69 -6.98 -15.85
N LEU A 80 -20.99 -7.19 -15.56
CA LEU A 80 -21.88 -6.19 -14.96
C LEU A 80 -21.28 -5.45 -13.75
N PRO A 81 -20.69 -6.12 -12.73
CA PRO A 81 -20.13 -5.40 -11.58
C PRO A 81 -19.01 -4.43 -11.94
N ASN A 82 -18.15 -4.78 -12.92
CA ASN A 82 -17.06 -3.92 -13.39
C ASN A 82 -17.58 -2.72 -14.18
N VAL A 83 -18.60 -2.91 -15.02
CA VAL A 83 -19.25 -1.83 -15.77
C VAL A 83 -19.93 -0.83 -14.82
N TRP A 84 -20.67 -1.33 -13.82
CA TRP A 84 -21.28 -0.47 -12.79
C TRP A 84 -20.23 0.28 -11.95
N ALA A 85 -19.14 -0.39 -11.57
CA ALA A 85 -18.03 0.24 -10.85
C ALA A 85 -17.38 1.36 -11.67
N LEU A 86 -17.19 1.15 -12.98
CA LEU A 86 -16.68 2.15 -13.90
C LEU A 86 -17.64 3.34 -14.04
N LEU A 87 -18.92 3.10 -14.34
CA LEU A 87 -19.93 4.15 -14.51
C LEU A 87 -20.04 5.05 -13.27
N THR A 88 -20.13 4.44 -12.07
CA THR A 88 -20.23 5.20 -10.82
C THR A 88 -18.98 6.02 -10.51
N ALA A 89 -17.80 5.55 -10.90
CA ALA A 89 -16.55 6.29 -10.69
C ALA A 89 -16.36 7.46 -11.67
N VAL A 90 -16.78 7.29 -12.92
CA VAL A 90 -16.77 8.37 -13.92
C VAL A 90 -17.78 9.45 -13.54
N LEU A 91 -19.02 9.08 -13.18
CA LEU A 91 -20.11 10.03 -12.95
C LEU A 91 -20.03 10.77 -11.61
N ALA A 92 -19.41 10.19 -10.57
CA ALA A 92 -19.38 10.81 -9.24
C ALA A 92 -17.98 10.81 -8.62
N ASN A 93 -17.67 11.81 -7.79
CA ASN A 93 -16.48 11.78 -6.94
C ASN A 93 -16.80 10.95 -5.70
N GLN A 94 -16.14 9.80 -5.56
CA GLN A 94 -16.40 8.86 -4.46
C GLN A 94 -15.68 9.28 -3.16
N GLN A 95 -14.72 10.20 -3.24
CA GLN A 95 -13.81 10.60 -2.17
C GLN A 95 -13.98 12.09 -1.76
N THR A 96 -15.22 12.59 -1.79
CA THR A 96 -15.53 13.92 -1.24
C THR A 96 -15.31 13.94 0.28
N PRO A 97 -15.04 15.10 0.91
CA PRO A 97 -14.80 15.18 2.37
C PRO A 97 -15.88 14.51 3.21
N ARG A 98 -17.15 14.71 2.85
CA ARG A 98 -18.30 14.09 3.53
C ARG A 98 -18.27 12.55 3.43
N ARG A 99 -17.86 11.99 2.29
CA ARG A 99 -17.79 10.52 2.08
C ARG A 99 -16.58 9.91 2.77
N SER A 100 -15.42 10.57 2.74
CA SER A 100 -14.20 10.11 3.43
C SER A 100 -14.44 9.96 4.94
N ARG A 101 -15.13 10.92 5.58
CA ARG A 101 -15.52 10.83 7.00
C ARG A 101 -16.50 9.67 7.29
N ARG A 102 -17.34 9.30 6.33
CA ARG A 102 -18.28 8.16 6.46
C ARG A 102 -17.56 6.81 6.33
N VAL A 103 -16.60 6.68 5.41
CA VAL A 103 -15.77 5.46 5.27
C VAL A 103 -14.99 5.20 6.56
N GLY A 104 -14.42 6.27 7.15
CA GLY A 104 -13.73 6.20 8.44
C GLY A 104 -14.60 5.71 9.62
N ARG A 105 -15.92 5.62 9.47
CA ARG A 105 -16.84 5.07 10.49
C ARG A 105 -17.28 3.63 10.22
N VAL A 106 -17.13 3.12 8.99
CA VAL A 106 -17.61 1.78 8.58
C VAL A 106 -16.46 0.79 8.43
N HIS A 107 -15.23 1.25 8.19
CA HIS A 107 -14.04 0.39 7.97
C HIS A 107 -13.24 0.05 9.23
N TYR A 108 -13.74 0.42 10.40
CA TYR A 108 -13.04 0.25 11.68
C TYR A 108 -13.92 -0.42 12.74
N ASP A 109 -14.82 -1.32 12.36
CA ASP A 109 -15.42 -2.28 13.32
C ASP A 109 -14.41 -3.34 13.81
N LEU A 110 -13.18 -3.32 13.27
CA LEU A 110 -12.05 -4.09 13.76
C LEU A 110 -11.33 -3.30 14.85
N SER A 111 -11.28 -3.88 16.05
CA SER A 111 -10.65 -3.24 17.19
C SER A 111 -9.13 -3.23 17.06
N ASN A 112 -8.49 -2.29 17.75
CA ASN A 112 -7.03 -2.17 17.77
C ASN A 112 -6.34 -3.48 18.16
N ASP A 113 -6.92 -4.27 19.06
CA ASP A 113 -6.33 -5.55 19.49
C ASP A 113 -6.28 -6.62 18.39
N PHE A 114 -7.17 -6.54 17.39
CA PHE A 114 -7.11 -7.36 16.19
C PHE A 114 -5.90 -6.98 15.33
N PHE A 115 -5.69 -5.68 15.13
CA PHE A 115 -4.52 -5.18 14.40
C PHE A 115 -3.21 -5.44 15.15
N GLU A 116 -3.17 -5.22 16.46
CA GLU A 116 -1.99 -5.53 17.30
C GLU A 116 -1.57 -6.99 17.20
N ALA A 117 -2.52 -7.92 17.07
CA ALA A 117 -2.22 -9.34 16.95
C ALA A 117 -1.65 -9.73 15.57
N MET A 118 -1.89 -8.90 14.54
CA MET A 118 -1.50 -9.16 13.15
C MET A 118 -0.24 -8.39 12.74
N LEU A 119 -0.13 -7.13 13.18
CA LEU A 119 0.90 -6.18 12.77
C LEU A 119 2.18 -6.29 13.60
N ASP A 120 3.16 -5.47 13.28
CA ASP A 120 4.37 -5.30 14.09
C ASP A 120 4.10 -4.41 15.32
N PRO A 121 5.00 -4.36 16.32
CA PRO A 121 4.85 -3.53 17.51
C PRO A 121 4.68 -2.02 17.26
N ASN A 122 5.06 -1.51 16.08
CA ASN A 122 4.85 -0.12 15.68
C ASN A 122 3.54 0.10 14.93
N MET A 123 2.65 -0.90 14.88
CA MET A 123 1.33 -0.83 14.27
C MET A 123 1.37 -0.37 12.79
N GLN A 124 2.34 -0.87 12.02
CA GLN A 124 2.49 -0.51 10.61
C GLN A 124 1.59 -1.37 9.72
N TYR A 125 0.41 -0.85 9.37
CA TYR A 125 -0.44 -1.43 8.32
C TYR A 125 -0.04 -0.93 6.93
N SER A 126 1.23 -1.13 6.59
CA SER A 126 1.85 -0.73 5.33
C SER A 126 2.98 -1.70 4.96
N CYS A 127 3.40 -1.69 3.69
CA CYS A 127 4.52 -2.49 3.19
C CYS A 127 5.80 -2.29 4.03
N ALA A 128 6.42 -3.38 4.49
CA ALA A 128 7.72 -3.38 5.16
C ALA A 128 8.89 -3.32 4.15
N LEU A 129 10.13 -3.24 4.62
CA LEU A 129 11.34 -3.32 3.80
C LEU A 129 12.23 -4.45 4.31
N PHE A 130 12.18 -5.61 3.65
CA PHE A 130 12.90 -6.81 4.08
C PHE A 130 14.35 -6.82 3.58
N ALA A 131 15.23 -7.32 4.43
CA ALA A 131 16.56 -7.81 4.16
C ALA A 131 16.61 -9.31 4.53
N GLN A 132 17.72 -9.96 4.19
CA GLN A 132 17.91 -11.37 4.48
C GLN A 132 17.90 -11.64 5.99
N GLY A 133 17.05 -12.58 6.43
CA GLY A 133 16.97 -13.01 7.83
C GLY A 133 16.02 -12.19 8.72
N ASP A 134 15.34 -11.18 8.19
CA ASP A 134 14.41 -10.40 8.99
C ASP A 134 13.10 -11.12 9.33
N ASP A 135 12.57 -10.76 10.49
CA ASP A 135 11.15 -10.87 10.78
C ASP A 135 10.38 -9.60 10.38
N LEU A 136 9.05 -9.62 10.53
CA LEU A 136 8.19 -8.48 10.20
C LEU A 136 8.57 -7.22 11.01
N ALA A 137 8.93 -7.37 12.29
CA ALA A 137 9.26 -6.24 13.15
C ALA A 137 10.53 -5.53 12.69
N SER A 138 11.58 -6.29 12.38
CA SER A 138 12.86 -5.78 11.86
C SER A 138 12.66 -5.12 10.49
N ALA A 139 11.86 -5.73 9.62
CA ALA A 139 11.54 -5.18 8.31
C ALA A 139 10.73 -3.86 8.38
N GLN A 140 9.82 -3.73 9.36
CA GLN A 140 9.07 -2.49 9.56
C GLN A 140 9.94 -1.38 10.17
N LEU A 141 10.81 -1.71 11.13
CA LEU A 141 11.78 -0.76 11.68
C LEU A 141 12.70 -0.23 10.58
N ARG A 142 13.23 -1.10 9.71
CA ARG A 142 14.03 -0.66 8.56
C ARG A 142 13.26 0.26 7.63
N LYS A 143 11.98 -0.03 7.35
CA LYS A 143 11.14 0.84 6.52
C LYS A 143 10.96 2.23 7.16
N LEU A 144 10.71 2.27 8.47
CA LEU A 144 10.56 3.52 9.22
C LEU A 144 11.85 4.35 9.17
N ASP A 145 12.98 3.71 9.42
CA ASP A 145 14.30 4.33 9.37
C ASP A 145 14.62 4.88 7.98
N TRP A 146 14.44 4.04 6.97
CA TRP A 146 14.64 4.42 5.57
C TRP A 146 13.82 5.65 5.18
N ILE A 147 12.55 5.74 5.58
CA ILE A 147 11.72 6.94 5.34
C ILE A 147 12.35 8.19 5.97
N CYS A 148 12.80 8.09 7.24
CA CYS A 148 13.41 9.20 7.95
C CYS A 148 14.74 9.65 7.30
N GLU A 149 15.58 8.71 6.87
CA GLU A 149 16.82 9.00 6.13
C GLU A 149 16.55 9.70 4.80
N ARG A 150 15.57 9.23 4.02
CA ARG A 150 15.20 9.83 2.72
C ARG A 150 14.67 11.25 2.89
N LEU A 151 13.95 11.51 3.97
CA LEU A 151 13.51 12.85 4.35
C LEU A 151 14.62 13.70 4.97
N ARG A 152 15.82 13.14 5.18
CA ARG A 152 16.96 13.83 5.81
C ARG A 152 16.55 14.44 7.15
N LEU A 153 15.81 13.67 7.96
CA LEU A 153 15.35 14.13 9.26
C LEU A 153 16.55 14.41 10.18
N ARG A 154 16.43 15.44 11.00
CA ARG A 154 17.43 15.88 11.98
C ARG A 154 16.71 16.46 13.20
N PRO A 155 17.37 16.51 14.37
CA PRO A 155 16.78 17.10 15.57
C PRO A 155 16.27 18.53 15.32
N GLY A 156 15.07 18.82 15.83
CA GLY A 156 14.43 20.14 15.73
C GLY A 156 13.60 20.37 14.46
N LEU A 157 13.70 19.53 13.43
CA LEU A 157 12.84 19.65 12.25
C LEU A 157 11.37 19.34 12.58
N ARG A 158 10.47 20.07 11.92
CA ARG A 158 9.02 19.86 11.97
C ARG A 158 8.57 18.94 10.84
N LEU A 159 7.97 17.80 11.19
CA LEU A 159 7.46 16.79 10.26
C LEU A 159 5.92 16.75 10.30
N LEU A 160 5.29 16.80 9.13
CA LEU A 160 3.87 16.47 8.97
C LEU A 160 3.73 15.02 8.46
N ASP A 161 3.01 14.19 9.22
CA ASP A 161 2.64 12.82 8.84
C ASP A 161 1.15 12.77 8.43
N ILE A 162 0.91 12.81 7.11
CA ILE A 162 -0.42 12.80 6.51
C ILE A 162 -0.97 11.36 6.51
N GLY A 163 -1.98 11.11 7.34
CA GLY A 163 -2.51 9.76 7.50
C GLY A 163 -1.68 8.93 8.46
N CYS A 164 -1.29 9.50 9.60
CA CYS A 164 -0.36 8.92 10.57
C CYS A 164 -0.79 7.56 11.17
N GLY A 165 -2.01 7.08 10.89
CA GLY A 165 -2.53 5.83 11.41
C GLY A 165 -2.50 5.80 12.94
N TRP A 166 -1.95 4.73 13.50
CA TRP A 166 -1.74 4.58 14.96
C TRP A 166 -0.51 5.35 15.50
N GLY A 167 0.12 6.20 14.69
CA GLY A 167 1.22 7.07 15.09
C GLY A 167 2.60 6.40 15.12
N GLY A 168 2.76 5.23 14.51
CA GLY A 168 4.03 4.49 14.55
C GLY A 168 5.20 5.24 13.92
N LEU A 169 5.01 5.85 12.74
CA LEU A 169 6.04 6.66 12.09
C LEU A 169 6.31 7.96 12.87
N ALA A 170 5.25 8.66 13.30
CA ALA A 170 5.39 9.86 14.11
C ALA A 170 6.19 9.61 15.40
N ARG A 171 5.88 8.53 16.11
CA ARG A 171 6.63 8.09 17.29
C ARG A 171 8.09 7.77 16.98
N TYR A 172 8.34 7.06 15.89
CA TYR A 172 9.69 6.65 15.48
C TYR A 172 10.55 7.89 15.16
N ALA A 173 10.05 8.81 14.34
CA ALA A 173 10.74 10.04 13.97
C ALA A 173 11.04 10.93 15.20
N ALA A 174 10.07 11.11 16.11
CA ALA A 174 10.30 11.89 17.32
C ALA A 174 11.35 11.28 18.24
N ARG A 175 11.35 9.95 18.41
CA ARG A 175 12.29 9.25 19.30
C ARG A 175 13.71 9.15 18.75
N HIS A 176 13.84 8.79 17.48
CA HIS A 176 15.13 8.42 16.90
C HIS A 176 15.80 9.58 16.15
N TYR A 177 15.01 10.55 15.66
CA TYR A 177 15.51 11.69 14.88
C TYR A 177 15.30 13.03 15.58
N GLY A 178 14.62 13.06 16.74
CA GLY A 178 14.42 14.29 17.53
C GLY A 178 13.54 15.33 16.83
N CYS A 179 12.65 14.89 15.93
CA CYS A 179 11.74 15.78 15.21
C CYS A 179 10.51 16.17 16.04
N GLN A 180 9.97 17.35 15.77
CA GLN A 180 8.63 17.75 16.23
C GLN A 180 7.63 17.24 15.19
N VAL A 181 6.74 16.33 15.56
CA VAL A 181 5.85 15.69 14.58
C VAL A 181 4.40 16.12 14.78
N VAL A 182 3.74 16.53 13.70
CA VAL A 182 2.29 16.64 13.65
C VAL A 182 1.75 15.49 12.80
N GLY A 183 1.06 14.55 13.44
CA GLY A 183 0.36 13.46 12.77
C GLY A 183 -1.11 13.80 12.58
N ILE A 184 -1.65 13.61 11.37
CA ILE A 184 -3.07 13.81 11.11
C ILE A 184 -3.77 12.51 10.72
N THR A 185 -4.99 12.30 11.19
CA THR A 185 -5.84 11.18 10.80
C THR A 185 -7.31 11.61 10.73
N ILE A 186 -8.13 10.84 10.01
CA ILE A 186 -9.59 10.99 9.96
C ILE A 186 -10.33 9.92 10.78
N SER A 187 -9.61 8.96 11.36
CA SER A 187 -10.18 7.90 12.21
C SER A 187 -10.08 8.29 13.68
N GLN A 188 -11.23 8.30 14.37
CA GLN A 188 -11.31 8.60 15.80
C GLN A 188 -10.55 7.56 16.64
N GLU A 189 -10.56 6.30 16.23
CA GLU A 189 -9.90 5.21 16.96
C GLU A 189 -8.38 5.29 16.84
N GLN A 190 -7.89 5.56 15.63
CA GLN A 190 -6.47 5.81 15.36
C GLN A 190 -5.99 7.06 16.10
N PHE A 191 -6.77 8.14 16.09
CA PHE A 191 -6.48 9.35 16.87
C PHE A 191 -6.31 9.02 18.35
N ALA A 192 -7.29 8.34 18.95
CA ALA A 192 -7.27 8.01 20.37
C ALA A 192 -6.11 7.07 20.74
N TYR A 193 -5.79 6.11 19.86
CA TYR A 193 -4.64 5.23 20.04
C TYR A 193 -3.32 6.00 19.95
N ALA A 194 -3.10 6.73 18.86
CA ALA A 194 -1.87 7.47 18.60
C ALA A 194 -1.58 8.52 19.67
N GLN A 195 -2.61 9.22 20.16
CA GLN A 195 -2.46 10.21 21.24
C GLN A 195 -1.97 9.55 22.55
N ARG A 196 -2.47 8.36 22.89
CA ARG A 196 -1.96 7.60 24.05
C ARG A 196 -0.57 7.05 23.79
N TRP A 197 -0.36 6.48 22.60
CA TRP A 197 0.88 5.82 22.22
C TRP A 197 2.06 6.80 22.22
N CYS A 198 1.86 8.01 21.69
CA CYS A 198 2.89 9.04 21.55
C CYS A 198 3.05 9.95 22.78
N ARG A 199 2.34 9.71 23.89
CA ARG A 199 2.40 10.55 25.10
C ARG A 199 3.85 10.68 25.61
N GLY A 200 4.24 11.91 25.94
CA GLY A 200 5.58 12.24 26.45
C GLY A 200 6.65 12.44 25.37
N LEU A 201 6.27 12.42 24.09
CA LEU A 201 7.13 12.76 22.96
C LEU A 201 6.69 14.10 22.34
N ASP A 202 7.56 14.71 21.55
CA ASP A 202 7.24 15.90 20.74
C ASP A 202 6.40 15.52 19.50
N VAL A 203 5.21 15.00 19.78
CA VAL A 203 4.25 14.51 18.79
C VAL A 203 2.86 15.04 19.12
N GLU A 204 2.30 15.81 18.21
CA GLU A 204 0.91 16.25 18.22
C GLU A 204 0.09 15.41 17.24
N ILE A 205 -0.99 14.80 17.71
CA ILE A 205 -1.93 14.07 16.86
C ILE A 205 -3.20 14.89 16.70
N GLN A 206 -3.65 15.13 15.46
CA GLN A 206 -4.86 15.87 15.14
C GLN A 206 -5.87 15.00 14.38
N LEU A 207 -7.14 15.08 14.77
CA LEU A 207 -8.25 14.51 14.00
C LEU A 207 -8.69 15.53 12.96
N ARG A 208 -8.04 15.53 11.79
CA ARG A 208 -8.17 16.60 10.79
C ARG A 208 -8.04 16.05 9.37
N ASP A 209 -8.77 16.64 8.45
CA ASP A 209 -8.60 16.37 7.02
C ASP A 209 -7.35 17.08 6.48
N TYR A 210 -6.51 16.38 5.73
CA TYR A 210 -5.26 16.95 5.19
C TYR A 210 -5.50 18.20 4.34
N ARG A 211 -6.68 18.32 3.71
CA ARG A 211 -7.04 19.48 2.89
C ARG A 211 -7.14 20.76 3.69
N GLU A 212 -7.39 20.65 4.99
CA GLU A 212 -7.58 21.76 5.92
C GLU A 212 -6.26 22.26 6.52
N VAL A 213 -5.14 21.56 6.33
CA VAL A 213 -3.82 21.96 6.88
C VAL A 213 -3.29 23.21 6.18
N THR A 214 -2.84 24.18 6.96
CA THR A 214 -2.33 25.49 6.51
C THR A 214 -0.97 25.84 7.10
N GLU A 215 -0.55 25.10 8.14
CA GLU A 215 0.73 25.21 8.80
C GLU A 215 1.87 24.77 7.87
N ARG A 216 3.07 25.33 8.09
CA ARG A 216 4.28 24.98 7.35
C ARG A 216 5.17 24.03 8.14
N PHE A 217 5.78 23.10 7.43
CA PHE A 217 6.64 22.03 7.94
C PHE A 217 7.90 21.93 7.10
N ASP A 218 9.00 21.50 7.72
CA ASP A 218 10.25 21.26 7.02
C ASP A 218 10.14 20.03 6.13
N ARG A 219 9.35 19.03 6.58
CA ARG A 219 9.20 17.74 5.92
C ARG A 219 7.74 17.31 5.93
N VAL A 220 7.31 16.66 4.87
CA VAL A 220 5.99 16.03 4.78
C VAL A 220 6.18 14.57 4.42
N VAL A 221 5.42 13.69 5.06
CA VAL A 221 5.37 12.27 4.74
C VAL A 221 3.93 11.82 4.63
N SER A 222 3.68 10.86 3.74
CA SER A 222 2.37 10.23 3.59
C SER A 222 2.55 8.79 3.15
N VAL A 223 2.07 7.85 3.96
CA VAL A 223 2.19 6.41 3.72
C VAL A 223 0.81 5.79 3.68
N GLY A 224 0.42 5.19 2.55
CA GLY A 224 -0.84 4.43 2.44
C GLY A 224 -2.13 5.28 2.48
N MET A 225 -2.03 6.61 2.37
CA MET A 225 -3.18 7.51 2.31
C MET A 225 -3.75 7.68 0.89
N LEU A 226 -2.88 7.64 -0.12
CA LEU A 226 -3.19 8.10 -1.48
C LEU A 226 -4.24 7.21 -2.17
N GLU A 227 -4.27 5.94 -1.79
CA GLU A 227 -5.24 4.93 -2.16
C GLU A 227 -6.67 5.36 -1.80
N HIS A 228 -6.85 6.25 -0.83
CA HIS A 228 -8.16 6.75 -0.37
C HIS A 228 -8.51 8.14 -0.92
N VAL A 229 -7.61 8.78 -1.67
CA VAL A 229 -7.81 10.12 -2.23
C VAL A 229 -8.67 10.09 -3.49
N GLY A 230 -8.51 9.05 -4.32
CA GLY A 230 -9.24 8.91 -5.58
C GLY A 230 -8.72 9.80 -6.71
N TYR A 231 -8.79 9.28 -7.95
CA TYR A 231 -8.11 9.89 -9.10
C TYR A 231 -8.52 11.32 -9.45
N LYS A 232 -9.73 11.74 -9.06
CA LYS A 232 -10.22 13.11 -9.28
C LYS A 232 -9.56 14.14 -8.35
N ASN A 233 -8.88 13.68 -7.29
CA ASN A 233 -8.37 14.55 -6.23
C ASN A 233 -6.83 14.48 -6.07
N TYR A 234 -6.11 13.72 -6.91
CA TYR A 234 -4.65 13.57 -6.79
C TYR A 234 -3.89 14.90 -6.90
N HIS A 235 -4.27 15.78 -7.85
CA HIS A 235 -3.65 17.10 -7.97
C HIS A 235 -3.95 17.99 -6.75
N THR A 236 -5.19 17.95 -6.22
CA THR A 236 -5.53 18.63 -4.96
C THR A 236 -4.71 18.11 -3.78
N TYR A 237 -4.43 16.80 -3.75
CA TYR A 237 -3.55 16.20 -2.76
C TYR A 237 -2.12 16.70 -2.86
N MET A 238 -1.52 16.72 -4.06
CA MET A 238 -0.18 17.27 -4.26
C MET A 238 -0.11 18.74 -3.84
N ARG A 239 -1.10 19.57 -4.22
CA ARG A 239 -1.17 20.98 -3.81
C ARG A 239 -1.34 21.17 -2.30
N ALA A 240 -2.03 20.26 -1.62
CA ALA A 240 -2.17 20.32 -0.16
C ALA A 240 -0.84 20.04 0.52
N ALA A 241 -0.13 18.98 0.11
CA ALA A 241 1.21 18.68 0.60
C ALA A 241 2.19 19.84 0.33
N ALA A 242 2.16 20.42 -0.87
CA ALA A 242 3.04 21.53 -1.26
C ALA A 242 2.80 22.79 -0.43
N ARG A 243 1.53 23.11 -0.13
CA ARG A 243 1.14 24.26 0.70
C ARG A 243 1.68 24.12 2.13
N SER A 244 1.70 22.90 2.66
CA SER A 244 2.21 22.61 4.00
C SER A 244 3.73 22.53 4.08
N LEU A 245 4.44 22.58 2.95
CA LEU A 245 5.89 22.41 2.90
C LEU A 245 6.61 23.78 2.93
N GLY A 246 7.75 23.85 3.63
CA GLY A 246 8.70 24.97 3.56
C GLY A 246 9.33 25.11 2.17
N GLU A 247 10.15 26.13 1.94
CA GLU A 247 10.83 26.33 0.65
C GLU A 247 11.86 25.20 0.38
N ASP A 248 12.72 24.89 1.35
CA ASP A 248 13.70 23.79 1.28
C ASP A 248 13.14 22.43 1.74
N GLY A 249 11.83 22.24 1.62
CA GLY A 249 11.18 21.07 2.18
C GLY A 249 11.22 19.85 1.25
N LEU A 250 11.20 18.67 1.87
CA LEU A 250 11.05 17.39 1.18
C LEU A 250 9.71 16.75 1.51
N PHE A 251 9.07 16.18 0.49
CA PHE A 251 7.85 15.41 0.61
C PHE A 251 8.08 13.97 0.15
N LEU A 252 7.86 12.99 1.03
CA LEU A 252 7.89 11.57 0.67
C LEU A 252 6.46 11.02 0.63
N CYS A 253 6.07 10.48 -0.53
CA CYS A 253 4.77 9.85 -0.72
C CYS A 253 4.95 8.36 -1.05
N GLN A 254 4.39 7.50 -0.21
CA GLN A 254 4.39 6.05 -0.42
C GLN A 254 2.96 5.55 -0.69
N ALA A 255 2.75 4.90 -1.83
CA ALA A 255 1.43 4.42 -2.24
C ALA A 255 1.50 3.10 -3.03
N ILE A 256 0.50 2.24 -2.81
CA ILE A 256 0.21 1.09 -3.66
C ILE A 256 -0.25 1.60 -5.03
N CYS A 257 0.35 1.08 -6.09
CA CYS A 257 0.03 1.48 -7.46
C CYS A 257 -0.28 0.27 -8.35
N GLY A 258 -1.21 0.45 -9.28
CA GLY A 258 -1.35 -0.44 -10.43
C GLY A 258 -0.40 -0.06 -11.56
N ASN A 259 -0.04 -1.03 -12.40
CA ASN A 259 0.82 -0.78 -13.56
C ASN A 259 0.15 0.05 -14.67
N VAL A 260 -1.18 0.17 -14.63
CA VAL A 260 -1.98 0.88 -15.63
C VAL A 260 -2.99 1.79 -14.93
N SER A 261 -3.20 2.97 -15.49
CA SER A 261 -4.21 3.93 -15.03
C SER A 261 -5.62 3.35 -15.14
N ARG A 262 -6.30 3.16 -14.00
CA ARG A 262 -7.70 2.67 -13.94
C ARG A 262 -8.62 3.67 -13.25
N PHE A 263 -9.92 3.57 -13.50
CA PHE A 263 -10.91 4.47 -12.91
C PHE A 263 -11.77 3.81 -11.84
N HIS A 264 -11.56 2.52 -11.57
CA HIS A 264 -12.28 1.79 -10.54
C HIS A 264 -11.34 0.80 -9.84
N THR A 265 -11.72 0.45 -8.60
CA THR A 265 -11.10 -0.62 -7.83
C THR A 265 -11.77 -1.95 -8.16
N ASP A 266 -11.08 -3.05 -7.84
CA ASP A 266 -11.68 -4.38 -7.87
C ASP A 266 -12.99 -4.42 -7.06
N PRO A 267 -14.09 -4.98 -7.61
CA PRO A 267 -15.38 -5.00 -6.93
C PRO A 267 -15.40 -5.70 -5.57
N TRP A 268 -14.62 -6.78 -5.40
CA TRP A 268 -14.58 -7.52 -4.14
C TRP A 268 -13.84 -6.70 -3.06
N ILE A 269 -12.66 -6.16 -3.39
CA ILE A 269 -11.91 -5.27 -2.49
C ILE A 269 -12.74 -4.04 -2.11
N LYS A 270 -13.42 -3.42 -3.08
CA LYS A 270 -14.29 -2.26 -2.84
C LYS A 270 -15.45 -2.60 -1.91
N ARG A 271 -16.01 -3.82 -1.98
CA ARG A 271 -17.17 -4.22 -1.17
C ARG A 271 -16.79 -4.62 0.25
N TYR A 272 -15.68 -5.35 0.42
CA TYR A 272 -15.38 -6.04 1.67
C TYR A 272 -14.23 -5.42 2.47
N ILE A 273 -13.25 -4.78 1.82
CA ILE A 273 -12.02 -4.37 2.50
C ILE A 273 -11.82 -2.85 2.47
N PHE A 274 -11.87 -2.23 1.30
CA PHE A 274 -11.59 -0.80 1.13
C PHE A 274 -12.60 -0.10 0.18
N PRO A 275 -13.80 0.26 0.66
CA PRO A 275 -14.73 1.09 -0.06
C PRO A 275 -14.12 2.44 -0.40
N ASN A 276 -14.36 2.85 -1.63
CA ASN A 276 -13.84 4.07 -2.20
C ASN A 276 -12.30 4.13 -2.27
N SER A 277 -11.57 3.03 -2.06
CA SER A 277 -10.17 3.02 -2.47
C SER A 277 -10.07 3.13 -3.99
N MET A 278 -8.94 3.64 -4.46
CA MET A 278 -8.54 3.75 -5.85
C MET A 278 -7.02 3.67 -5.89
N LEU A 279 -6.50 2.65 -6.55
CA LEU A 279 -5.05 2.58 -6.75
C LEU A 279 -4.64 3.56 -7.87
N PRO A 280 -3.70 4.49 -7.61
CA PRO A 280 -3.07 5.26 -8.68
C PRO A 280 -2.21 4.37 -9.58
N SER A 281 -1.77 4.95 -10.70
CA SER A 281 -0.60 4.47 -11.45
C SER A 281 0.52 5.49 -11.28
N ILE A 282 1.77 5.09 -11.50
CA ILE A 282 2.90 6.02 -11.44
C ILE A 282 2.70 7.22 -12.38
N ALA A 283 2.16 6.98 -13.59
CA ALA A 283 1.85 8.02 -14.56
C ALA A 283 0.85 9.07 -14.03
N ARG A 284 -0.15 8.65 -13.24
CA ARG A 284 -1.10 9.60 -12.63
C ARG A 284 -0.51 10.37 -11.46
N LEU A 285 0.40 9.74 -10.70
CA LEU A 285 1.05 10.41 -9.58
C LEU A 285 2.00 11.50 -10.07
N THR A 286 2.84 11.17 -11.04
CA THR A 286 3.76 12.15 -11.62
C THR A 286 2.98 13.24 -12.36
N ARG A 287 1.94 12.90 -13.13
CA ARG A 287 1.06 13.90 -13.76
C ARG A 287 0.40 14.83 -12.75
N ALA A 288 0.00 14.32 -11.59
CA ALA A 288 -0.60 15.14 -10.54
C ALA A 288 0.41 16.05 -9.83
N ALA A 289 1.71 15.78 -9.94
CA ALA A 289 2.79 16.56 -9.35
C ALA A 289 3.35 17.65 -10.29
N GLU A 290 3.05 17.58 -11.59
CA GLU A 290 3.49 18.59 -12.56
C GLU A 290 3.08 20.01 -12.16
N GLY A 291 4.03 20.94 -12.20
CA GLY A 291 3.83 22.34 -11.78
C GLY A 291 3.61 22.53 -10.27
N VAL A 292 3.83 21.48 -9.47
CA VAL A 292 3.71 21.51 -8.01
C VAL A 292 5.00 21.08 -7.34
N PHE A 293 5.65 20.02 -7.85
CA PHE A 293 6.86 19.45 -7.28
C PHE A 293 7.84 18.99 -8.36
N ILE A 294 9.13 18.97 -8.01
CA ILE A 294 10.16 18.22 -8.72
C ILE A 294 10.20 16.78 -8.16
N VAL A 295 10.32 15.78 -9.03
CA VAL A 295 10.53 14.38 -8.63
C VAL A 295 12.02 14.15 -8.44
N GLU A 296 12.45 13.92 -7.20
CA GLU A 296 13.86 13.74 -6.83
C GLU A 296 14.29 12.27 -6.90
N ASP A 297 13.40 11.35 -6.52
CA ASP A 297 13.69 9.92 -6.50
C ASP A 297 12.41 9.09 -6.56
N VAL A 298 12.51 7.91 -7.16
CA VAL A 298 11.43 6.93 -7.24
C VAL A 298 11.98 5.56 -6.89
N LYS A 299 11.54 5.00 -5.76
CA LYS A 299 11.84 3.62 -5.38
C LYS A 299 10.59 2.76 -5.47
N ASN A 300 10.66 1.67 -6.23
CA ASN A 300 9.67 0.61 -6.16
C ASN A 300 10.06 -0.39 -5.06
N ILE A 301 9.29 -0.42 -3.98
CA ILE A 301 9.46 -1.41 -2.89
C ILE A 301 8.38 -2.50 -2.93
N GLY A 302 7.57 -2.55 -3.99
CA GLY A 302 6.47 -3.50 -4.16
C GLY A 302 6.82 -4.99 -3.95
N PRO A 303 8.02 -5.49 -4.31
CA PRO A 303 8.41 -6.88 -4.01
C PRO A 303 8.36 -7.24 -2.52
N ASN A 304 8.46 -6.25 -1.62
CA ASN A 304 8.41 -6.48 -0.18
C ASN A 304 6.98 -6.63 0.37
N TYR A 305 5.94 -6.32 -0.42
CA TYR A 305 4.58 -6.40 0.10
C TYR A 305 4.06 -7.84 0.13
N ASP A 306 4.51 -8.71 -0.78
CA ASP A 306 4.22 -10.15 -0.71
C ASP A 306 4.66 -10.76 0.65
N PRO A 307 5.95 -10.70 1.06
CA PRO A 307 6.36 -11.21 2.36
C PRO A 307 5.73 -10.44 3.54
N THR A 308 5.40 -9.14 3.38
CA THR A 308 4.65 -8.40 4.42
C THR A 308 3.26 -9.01 4.65
N LEU A 309 2.51 -9.29 3.56
CA LEU A 309 1.16 -9.83 3.62
C LEU A 309 1.15 -11.29 4.12
N LEU A 310 2.15 -12.08 3.75
CA LEU A 310 2.32 -13.44 4.28
C LEU A 310 2.62 -13.42 5.78
N ALA A 311 3.47 -12.49 6.25
CA ALA A 311 3.73 -12.34 7.68
C ALA A 311 2.47 -11.92 8.46
N TRP A 312 1.65 -11.04 7.89
CA TRP A 312 0.34 -10.69 8.47
C TRP A 312 -0.62 -11.89 8.48
N GLU A 313 -0.69 -12.69 7.42
CA GLU A 313 -1.56 -13.87 7.38
C GLU A 313 -1.16 -14.90 8.43
N GLU A 314 0.15 -15.13 8.58
CA GLU A 314 0.68 -16.04 9.60
C GLU A 314 0.32 -15.57 11.01
N ASN A 315 0.53 -14.29 11.31
CA ASN A 315 0.17 -13.69 12.60
C ASN A 315 -1.34 -13.78 12.85
N PHE A 316 -2.15 -13.42 11.84
CA PHE A 316 -3.60 -13.53 11.89
C PHE A 316 -4.06 -14.96 12.17
N ARG A 317 -3.51 -15.95 11.45
CA ARG A 317 -3.85 -17.36 11.61
C ARG A 317 -3.51 -17.88 13.01
N ARG A 318 -2.34 -17.49 13.53
CA ARG A 318 -1.91 -17.84 14.90
C ARG A 318 -2.81 -17.21 15.96
N ALA A 319 -3.25 -15.97 15.75
CA ALA A 319 -4.09 -15.24 16.70
C ALA A 319 -5.59 -15.55 16.57
N TRP A 320 -6.03 -16.18 15.47
CA TRP A 320 -7.44 -16.40 15.17
C TRP A 320 -8.27 -17.03 16.31
N PRO A 321 -7.79 -18.03 17.08
CA PRO A 321 -8.56 -18.60 18.18
C PRO A 321 -9.08 -17.56 19.19
N ARG A 322 -8.37 -16.44 19.39
CA ARG A 322 -8.81 -15.34 20.26
C ARG A 322 -10.03 -14.57 19.71
N PHE A 323 -10.22 -14.58 18.40
CA PHE A 323 -11.20 -13.75 17.71
C PHE A 323 -12.35 -14.54 17.06
N ALA A 324 -12.27 -15.87 17.10
CA ALA A 324 -13.19 -16.77 16.41
C ALA A 324 -14.66 -16.52 16.79
N ASP A 325 -14.95 -16.42 18.09
CA ASP A 325 -16.32 -16.20 18.60
C ASP A 325 -16.86 -14.82 18.24
N ARG A 326 -15.99 -13.81 18.11
CA ARG A 326 -16.39 -12.43 17.84
C ARG A 326 -16.72 -12.18 16.37
N TYR A 327 -15.92 -12.73 15.45
CA TYR A 327 -16.04 -12.41 14.02
C TYR A 327 -16.58 -13.56 13.16
N GLY A 328 -16.46 -14.81 13.62
CA GLY A 328 -16.98 -15.98 12.94
C GLY A 328 -16.21 -16.40 11.67
N GLU A 329 -16.54 -17.59 11.19
CA GLU A 329 -15.78 -18.26 10.11
C GLU A 329 -15.83 -17.50 8.77
N ARG A 330 -16.98 -16.90 8.43
CA ARG A 330 -17.10 -16.12 7.19
C ARG A 330 -16.10 -14.95 7.16
N PHE A 331 -15.92 -14.27 8.29
CA PHE A 331 -14.92 -13.21 8.40
C PHE A 331 -13.50 -13.76 8.28
N ARG A 332 -13.21 -14.91 8.91
CA ARG A 332 -11.90 -15.57 8.79
C ARG A 332 -11.52 -15.80 7.34
N ARG A 333 -12.45 -16.38 6.58
CA ARG A 333 -12.28 -16.67 5.15
C ARG A 333 -12.15 -15.38 4.34
N MET A 334 -12.96 -14.36 4.62
CA MET A 334 -12.84 -13.05 3.98
C MET A 334 -11.45 -12.43 4.20
N TRP A 335 -10.98 -12.39 5.45
CA TRP A 335 -9.71 -11.75 5.81
C TRP A 335 -8.51 -12.50 5.23
N ARG A 336 -8.53 -13.84 5.32
CA ARG A 336 -7.51 -14.70 4.71
C ARG A 336 -7.48 -14.55 3.18
N PHE A 337 -8.65 -14.50 2.54
CA PHE A 337 -8.74 -14.28 1.09
C PHE A 337 -8.17 -12.91 0.70
N TYR A 338 -8.46 -11.86 1.48
CA TYR A 338 -7.88 -10.54 1.27
C TYR A 338 -6.35 -10.58 1.31
N LEU A 339 -5.76 -11.08 2.40
CA LEU A 339 -4.31 -11.07 2.58
C LEU A 339 -3.60 -11.88 1.48
N LEU A 340 -4.06 -13.11 1.23
CA LEU A 340 -3.40 -14.02 0.28
C LEU A 340 -3.64 -13.62 -1.19
N SER A 341 -4.83 -13.12 -1.54
CA SER A 341 -5.06 -12.63 -2.91
C SER A 341 -4.23 -11.39 -3.22
N CYS A 342 -4.04 -10.48 -2.25
CA CYS A 342 -3.14 -9.35 -2.39
C CYS A 342 -1.67 -9.81 -2.46
N ALA A 343 -1.25 -10.79 -1.65
CA ALA A 343 0.11 -11.34 -1.70
C ALA A 343 0.41 -11.90 -3.10
N GLY A 344 -0.50 -12.71 -3.65
CA GLY A 344 -0.44 -13.21 -5.02
C GLY A 344 -0.37 -12.10 -6.07
N ALA A 345 -1.12 -11.00 -5.89
CA ALA A 345 -1.10 -9.86 -6.80
C ALA A 345 0.24 -9.10 -6.81
N PHE A 346 0.90 -8.95 -5.66
CA PHE A 346 2.24 -8.37 -5.54
C PHE A 346 3.31 -9.31 -6.09
N ARG A 347 3.21 -10.61 -5.80
CA ARG A 347 4.09 -11.65 -6.35
C ARG A 347 4.04 -11.69 -7.87
N ALA A 348 2.84 -11.57 -8.45
CA ALA A 348 2.61 -11.48 -9.89
C ALA A 348 3.00 -10.13 -10.50
N ARG A 349 3.55 -9.20 -9.70
CA ARG A 349 3.95 -7.85 -10.11
C ARG A 349 2.82 -7.06 -10.77
N SER A 350 1.57 -7.39 -10.47
CA SER A 350 0.40 -6.64 -10.98
C SER A 350 0.15 -5.36 -10.19
N LEU A 351 0.60 -5.35 -8.93
CA LEU A 351 0.62 -4.22 -8.02
C LEU A 351 2.05 -3.89 -7.61
N GLN A 352 2.29 -2.61 -7.34
CA GLN A 352 3.57 -2.04 -6.90
C GLN A 352 3.37 -1.23 -5.62
N VAL A 353 4.48 -0.88 -4.98
CA VAL A 353 4.51 0.20 -3.99
C VAL A 353 5.60 1.14 -4.42
N PHE A 354 5.22 2.37 -4.78
CA PHE A 354 6.19 3.41 -5.06
C PHE A 354 6.33 4.31 -3.85
N SER A 355 7.57 4.55 -3.46
CA SER A 355 7.96 5.65 -2.60
C SER A 355 8.61 6.71 -3.48
N ILE A 356 7.98 7.87 -3.57
CA ILE A 356 8.42 8.98 -4.42
C ILE A 356 8.84 10.13 -3.51
N LEU A 357 10.07 10.60 -3.69
CA LEU A 357 10.59 11.79 -3.03
C LEU A 357 10.39 12.99 -3.94
N PHE A 358 9.87 14.06 -3.37
CA PHE A 358 9.58 15.32 -4.04
C PHE A 358 10.27 16.48 -3.32
N SER A 359 10.63 17.51 -4.08
CA SER A 359 11.07 18.82 -3.58
C SER A 359 10.25 19.93 -4.25
N LYS A 360 10.31 21.16 -3.71
CA LYS A 360 9.74 22.33 -4.39
C LYS A 360 10.64 22.82 -5.53
N GLU A 361 10.01 23.48 -6.49
CA GLU A 361 10.65 23.98 -7.71
C GLU A 361 11.76 25.02 -7.48
N SER A 362 11.88 25.60 -6.28
CA SER A 362 12.78 26.73 -6.00
C SER A 362 14.28 26.43 -5.93
N ASN A 363 14.73 25.17 -6.02
CA ASN A 363 16.14 24.82 -5.79
C ASN A 363 16.92 24.32 -7.02
N ALA A 364 16.42 24.53 -8.24
CA ALA A 364 17.22 24.25 -9.45
C ALA A 364 18.35 25.27 -9.69
N THR A 365 18.44 26.36 -8.91
CA THR A 365 19.46 27.39 -9.05
C THR A 365 19.96 27.86 -7.68
N GLY A 366 20.86 27.11 -7.05
CA GLY A 366 21.52 27.55 -5.82
C GLY A 366 22.48 26.53 -5.25
N SER A 367 23.76 26.65 -5.63
CA SER A 367 24.96 26.24 -4.88
C SER A 367 24.88 24.93 -4.08
N ASP A 368 25.34 23.81 -4.65
CA ASP A 368 26.00 22.70 -3.92
C ASP A 368 26.46 21.57 -4.86
N VAL A 369 26.08 21.59 -6.15
CA VAL A 369 26.54 20.60 -7.15
C VAL A 369 28.03 20.79 -7.53
N CYS A 370 28.69 21.87 -7.12
CA CYS A 370 30.09 22.12 -7.48
C CYS A 370 31.10 21.38 -6.57
N ASP A 371 30.73 20.98 -5.35
CA ASP A 371 31.73 20.61 -4.33
C ASP A 371 32.06 19.10 -4.29
N GLN A 372 31.32 18.25 -5.00
CA GLN A 372 31.58 16.80 -5.02
C GLN A 372 32.51 16.32 -6.13
N ARG A 373 32.98 17.21 -7.03
CA ARG A 373 33.91 16.82 -8.11
C ARG A 373 35.39 17.06 -7.78
N GLN A 374 35.73 17.75 -6.69
CA GLN A 374 37.13 18.03 -6.35
C GLN A 374 37.79 17.01 -5.41
N THR A 375 37.04 16.13 -4.75
CA THR A 375 37.60 15.12 -3.84
C THR A 375 37.86 13.75 -4.48
N ALA A 376 37.47 13.55 -5.75
CA ALA A 376 37.65 12.28 -6.46
C ALA A 376 38.75 12.28 -7.54
N SER A 377 39.49 13.39 -7.72
CA SER A 377 40.46 13.55 -8.82
C SER A 377 41.94 13.62 -8.38
N SER A 378 42.26 13.36 -7.12
CA SER A 378 43.64 13.43 -6.60
C SER A 378 44.12 12.10 -6.00
N SER A 379 43.88 10.99 -6.69
CA SER A 379 44.64 9.76 -6.47
C SER A 379 44.50 8.86 -7.69
N HIS A 380 45.63 8.54 -8.31
CA HIS A 380 45.82 7.67 -9.49
C HIS A 380 45.79 8.33 -10.87
N THR A 381 46.82 9.13 -11.17
CA THR A 381 47.50 9.02 -12.47
C THR A 381 48.99 9.34 -12.30
N ALA A 382 49.84 8.30 -12.30
CA ALA A 382 51.24 8.41 -12.67
C ALA A 382 51.56 7.21 -13.56
N VAL A 383 51.76 7.50 -14.84
CA VAL A 383 52.06 6.56 -15.92
C VAL A 383 53.58 6.50 -16.09
N LEU A 384 54.08 5.27 -16.16
CA LEU A 384 55.22 4.72 -16.92
C LEU A 384 56.36 5.66 -17.35
N GLU A 385 57.59 5.28 -17.00
CA GLU A 385 58.77 5.46 -17.86
C GLU A 385 59.65 4.20 -17.84
N GLU A 386 59.84 3.61 -19.03
CA GLU A 386 60.86 2.62 -19.35
C GLU A 386 62.25 3.25 -19.34
N SER A 387 63.27 2.53 -18.86
CA SER A 387 64.64 2.70 -19.34
C SER A 387 65.47 1.42 -19.12
N ALA A 388 66.43 1.24 -20.01
CA ALA A 388 67.08 -0.01 -20.38
C ALA A 388 68.26 -0.44 -19.49
N LEU A 389 68.63 -1.73 -19.68
CA LEU A 389 69.90 -2.46 -19.47
C LEU A 389 71.19 -1.63 -19.23
N PRO A 390 72.20 -2.18 -18.52
CA PRO A 390 72.98 -3.36 -18.95
C PRO A 390 72.66 -4.68 -18.25
#